data_AF-A0A2H3DZW1-F1
#
_entry.id   AF-A0A2H3DZW1-F1
#
_cell.length_a   1.000
_cell.length_b   1.000
_cell.length_c   1.000
_cell.angle_alpha   90.00
_cell.angle_beta   90.00
_cell.angle_gamma   90.00
#
_symmetry.space_group_name_H-M   'P 1'
#
loop_
_entity.id
_entity.type
_entity.pdbx_description
1 polymer ?
#
loop_
_entity_poly.entity_id
_entity_poly.type
_entity_poly.pdbx_seq_one_letter_code
_entity_poly.pdbx_strand_id
1 'polypeptide(L)'
;MAQYLFEFIPSTYWEANFVVPPPVYEWEEVKIFTDCTADRPRSTLHDYLYPWVGGSIIQGQWRVTDSIFNPENSDDYPSPQDPRLRFLLTMVGSLSIQRTGIDDPSGNIFCKAISRIETFFGLVSVKLEFRPSVPITDFTHHWHAALKLLYTLLSSDHFGKREVPVKHQRAALVLFLCMVESTSPLPPFMARDWCTPDLAAEFVRIAFEDGAWAPIHAFHDSPDLVYELTDRLVIHFPLIVDEAFEYATVKRLFDRLVEKLHYSHNNRLNSYYPVPQVLNMFITGLPSSKSESQISRNFLRYLHEPDILFAVCAFLVGGGFREALHVLARLRPNDPAWPVCLQRLREYVYRPAGVPNGYDIPGFLADLTAFLEGGGWTMVLL
;
A
#
# COMPACT_ATOMS: atom_id res chain seq x y z
N MET A 1 22.05 16.52 11.39
CA MET A 1 21.34 17.04 12.58
C MET A 1 19.88 17.38 12.28
N ALA A 2 19.57 18.24 11.29
CA ALA A 2 18.17 18.56 10.91
C ALA A 2 17.34 17.32 10.50
N GLN A 3 17.95 16.37 9.76
CA GLN A 3 17.37 15.07 9.44
C GLN A 3 16.87 14.30 10.66
N TYR A 4 17.70 14.23 11.70
CA TYR A 4 17.39 13.53 12.94
C TYR A 4 16.24 14.24 13.68
N LEU A 5 16.27 15.58 13.73
CA LEU A 5 15.22 16.37 14.38
C LEU A 5 13.87 16.28 13.68
N PHE A 6 13.85 16.14 12.35
CA PHE A 6 12.61 15.95 11.58
C PHE A 6 11.80 14.74 12.06
N GLU A 7 12.47 13.68 12.50
CA GLU A 7 11.82 12.46 12.97
C GLU A 7 11.07 12.64 14.29
N PHE A 8 11.54 13.55 15.14
CA PHE A 8 10.93 13.82 16.45
C PHE A 8 9.83 14.87 16.40
N ILE A 9 9.57 15.46 15.24
CA ILE A 9 8.44 16.38 15.09
C ILE A 9 7.14 15.58 15.20
N PRO A 10 6.22 15.95 16.12
CA PRO A 10 4.97 15.23 16.33
C PRO A 10 4.14 15.17 15.05
N SER A 11 3.42 14.06 14.82
CA SER A 11 2.52 13.91 13.67
C SER A 11 1.48 15.04 13.62
N THR A 12 0.96 15.45 14.78
CA THR A 12 -0.06 16.50 14.92
C THR A 12 0.40 17.85 14.37
N TYR A 13 1.70 18.17 14.45
CA TYR A 13 2.25 19.40 13.85
C TYR A 13 2.04 19.46 12.34
N TRP A 14 1.92 18.32 11.67
CA TRP A 14 1.76 18.25 10.22
C TRP A 14 0.30 18.32 9.78
N GLU A 15 -0.67 18.25 10.68
CA GLU A 15 -2.09 18.36 10.35
C GLU A 15 -2.41 19.75 9.80
N ALA A 16 -3.23 19.85 8.74
CA ALA A 16 -3.52 21.13 8.11
C ALA A 16 -4.16 22.15 9.06
N ASN A 17 -4.99 21.69 10.01
CA ASN A 17 -5.66 22.51 11.03
C ASN A 17 -4.84 22.67 12.33
N PHE A 18 -3.58 22.23 12.37
CA PHE A 18 -2.75 22.39 13.55
C PHE A 18 -2.57 23.88 13.90
N VAL A 19 -2.75 24.18 15.17
CA VAL A 19 -2.49 25.50 15.74
C VAL A 19 -1.32 25.36 16.70
N VAL A 20 -0.29 26.18 16.50
CA VAL A 20 0.87 26.22 17.40
C VAL A 20 0.38 26.54 18.81
N PRO A 21 0.67 25.69 19.81
CA PRO A 21 0.29 25.97 21.18
C PRO A 21 0.90 27.31 21.63
N PRO A 22 0.10 28.20 22.26
CA PRO A 22 0.63 29.46 22.74
C PRO A 22 1.66 29.20 23.85
N PRO A 23 2.77 29.95 23.88
CA PRO A 23 3.69 29.90 25.01
C PRO A 23 2.99 30.43 26.26
N VAL A 24 3.28 29.79 27.40
CA VAL A 24 2.85 30.21 28.74
C VAL A 24 3.67 31.40 29.22
N TYR A 25 4.94 31.51 28.80
CA TYR A 25 5.80 32.66 29.07
C TYR A 25 6.75 32.90 27.88
N GLU A 26 6.86 34.15 27.43
CA GLU A 26 7.87 34.57 26.46
C GLU A 26 8.76 35.64 27.11
N TRP A 27 10.08 35.42 27.10
CA TRP A 27 11.06 36.43 27.45
C TRP A 27 12.21 36.39 26.45
N GLU A 28 12.41 37.49 25.71
CA GLU A 28 13.35 37.57 24.59
C GLU A 28 13.12 36.42 23.58
N GLU A 29 14.14 35.59 23.30
CA GLU A 29 14.05 34.42 22.42
C GLU A 29 13.58 33.15 23.15
N VAL A 30 13.36 33.21 24.47
CA VAL A 30 13.01 32.05 25.30
C VAL A 30 11.50 31.93 25.44
N LYS A 31 10.96 30.79 25.03
CA LYS A 31 9.53 30.44 25.13
C LYS A 31 9.33 29.25 26.07
N ILE A 32 8.47 29.40 27.07
CA ILE A 32 8.10 28.36 28.04
C ILE A 32 6.65 27.96 27.79
N PHE A 33 6.35 26.66 27.73
CA PHE A 33 5.08 26.17 27.19
C PHE A 33 4.14 25.52 28.20
N THR A 34 4.55 25.30 29.45
CA THR A 34 3.68 24.74 30.51
C THR A 34 4.16 25.08 31.93
N ASP A 35 3.23 25.13 32.88
CA ASP A 35 3.53 24.97 34.31
C ASP A 35 3.62 23.45 34.56
N CYS A 36 4.85 22.94 34.68
CA CYS A 36 5.13 21.49 34.71
C CYS A 36 4.66 20.86 36.05
N THR A 37 3.38 20.55 36.19
CA THR A 37 2.98 19.49 37.14
C THR A 37 3.43 18.16 36.55
N ALA A 38 4.55 17.68 37.08
CA ALA A 38 5.46 16.73 36.49
C ALA A 38 4.99 15.26 36.49
N ASP A 39 3.98 14.92 35.69
CA ASP A 39 3.64 13.50 35.50
C ASP A 39 4.19 12.90 34.18
N ARG A 40 4.44 13.70 33.12
CA ARG A 40 4.99 13.19 31.83
C ARG A 40 5.84 14.22 31.05
N PRO A 41 7.08 14.52 31.48
CA PRO A 41 7.94 15.52 30.82
C PRO A 41 8.24 15.21 29.34
N ARG A 42 8.24 13.94 28.94
CA ARG A 42 8.51 13.52 27.56
C ARG A 42 7.41 13.91 26.58
N SER A 43 6.13 13.75 26.95
CA SER A 43 5.01 14.15 26.09
C SER A 43 4.91 15.68 26.01
N THR A 44 5.15 16.38 27.12
CA THR A 44 5.15 17.85 27.12
C THR A 44 6.25 18.43 26.23
N LEU A 45 7.46 17.85 26.24
CA LEU A 45 8.50 18.27 25.29
C LEU A 45 8.09 17.97 23.84
N HIS A 46 7.58 16.76 23.59
CA HIS A 46 7.13 16.31 22.27
C HIS A 46 6.06 17.22 21.66
N ASP A 47 5.03 17.56 22.43
CA ASP A 47 3.84 18.24 21.90
C ASP A 47 3.98 19.76 21.86
N TYR A 48 4.92 20.34 22.62
CA TYR A 48 5.06 21.79 22.73
C TYR A 48 6.40 22.33 22.19
N LEU A 49 7.53 21.64 22.37
CA LEU A 49 8.84 22.14 21.94
C LEU A 49 9.15 21.79 20.47
N TYR A 50 8.89 20.53 20.07
CA TYR A 50 9.23 20.07 18.71
C TYR A 50 8.45 20.74 17.57
N PRO A 51 7.20 21.22 17.75
CA PRO A 51 6.56 22.09 16.77
C PRO A 51 7.38 23.34 16.42
N TRP A 52 8.03 23.98 17.40
CA TRP A 52 8.90 25.14 17.15
C TRP A 52 10.17 24.75 16.42
N VAL A 53 10.77 23.61 16.79
CA VAL A 53 11.90 23.02 16.04
C VAL A 53 11.51 22.79 14.57
N GLY A 54 10.29 22.29 14.32
CA GLY A 54 9.74 22.14 12.98
C GLY A 54 9.64 23.47 12.23
N GLY A 55 9.13 24.52 12.88
CA GLY A 55 9.10 25.87 12.34
C GLY A 55 10.49 26.39 11.95
N SER A 56 11.48 26.21 12.82
CA SER A 56 12.87 26.61 12.55
C SER A 56 13.51 25.80 11.42
N ILE A 57 13.21 24.51 11.29
CA ILE A 57 13.71 23.69 10.16
C ILE A 57 13.16 24.19 8.82
N ILE A 58 11.87 24.55 8.78
CA ILE A 58 11.23 25.08 7.58
C ILE A 58 11.81 26.45 7.22
N GLN A 59 11.90 27.37 8.20
CA GLN A 59 12.46 28.72 8.01
C GLN A 59 13.94 28.70 7.64
N GLY A 60 14.71 27.79 8.24
CA GLY A 60 16.13 27.60 7.97
C GLY A 60 16.42 27.04 6.58
N GLN A 61 15.38 26.76 5.77
CA GLN A 61 15.46 26.22 4.41
C GLN A 61 16.48 25.09 4.34
N TRP A 62 16.12 23.91 4.86
CA TRP A 62 16.91 22.71 4.58
C TRP A 62 17.21 22.70 3.08
N ARG A 63 18.49 22.85 2.73
CA ARG A 63 18.96 23.18 1.37
C ARG A 63 18.75 21.99 0.43
N VAL A 64 17.50 21.79 0.06
CA VAL A 64 17.04 20.83 -0.94
C VAL A 64 17.00 21.57 -2.26
N THR A 65 18.11 21.54 -3.00
CA THR A 65 18.31 22.34 -4.22
C THR A 65 17.99 21.57 -5.50
N ASP A 66 17.79 20.26 -5.39
CA ASP A 66 17.60 19.30 -6.49
C ASP A 66 16.15 18.79 -6.57
N SER A 67 15.19 19.59 -6.07
CA SER A 67 13.78 19.23 -6.09
C SER A 67 13.14 19.52 -7.45
N ILE A 68 12.40 18.55 -7.99
CA ILE A 68 11.54 18.78 -9.16
C ILE A 68 10.30 19.63 -8.81
N PHE A 69 9.97 19.74 -7.52
CA PHE A 69 8.89 20.60 -7.07
C PHE A 69 9.36 22.06 -7.05
N ASN A 70 8.91 22.84 -8.03
CA ASN A 70 9.19 24.26 -8.10
C ASN A 70 7.97 25.08 -7.62
N PRO A 71 8.01 25.66 -6.40
CA PRO A 71 6.90 26.43 -5.86
C PRO A 71 6.74 27.80 -6.54
N GLU A 72 7.69 28.24 -7.37
CA GLU A 72 7.69 29.53 -8.05
C GLU A 72 7.24 29.43 -9.52
N ASN A 73 7.01 28.22 -10.04
CA ASN A 73 6.53 28.04 -11.41
C ASN A 73 5.03 28.40 -11.50
N SER A 74 4.69 29.33 -12.40
CA SER A 74 3.30 29.73 -12.67
C SER A 74 2.61 28.72 -13.61
N ASP A 75 2.41 27.49 -13.14
CA ASP A 75 1.53 26.55 -13.83
C ASP A 75 0.05 26.82 -13.48
N ASP A 76 -0.89 26.10 -14.11
CA ASP A 76 -2.35 26.16 -13.89
C ASP A 76 -2.82 25.92 -12.44
N TYR A 77 -1.91 25.60 -11.50
CA TYR A 77 -2.20 25.38 -10.09
C TYR A 77 -1.30 26.24 -9.22
N PRO A 78 -1.85 27.11 -8.35
CA PRO A 78 -1.04 27.93 -7.48
C PRO A 78 -0.28 27.07 -6.47
N SER A 79 0.92 27.52 -6.13
CA SER A 79 1.77 26.93 -5.10
C SER A 79 1.01 26.75 -3.78
N PRO A 80 1.20 25.65 -3.04
CA PRO A 80 0.58 25.48 -1.75
C PRO A 80 0.95 26.64 -0.83
N GLN A 81 -0.04 27.26 -0.21
CA GLN A 81 0.19 28.41 0.69
C GLN A 81 0.81 27.99 2.03
N ASP A 82 0.53 26.75 2.48
CA ASP A 82 1.07 26.26 3.76
C ASP A 82 2.57 25.94 3.64
N PRO A 83 3.43 26.57 4.46
CA PRO A 83 4.88 26.36 4.39
C PRO A 83 5.31 24.94 4.79
N ARG A 84 4.53 24.22 5.61
CA ARG A 84 4.79 22.82 5.97
C ARG A 84 4.56 21.92 4.77
N LEU A 85 3.45 22.09 4.05
CA LEU A 85 3.19 21.31 2.85
C LEU A 85 4.22 21.61 1.76
N ARG A 86 4.56 22.89 1.52
CA ARG A 86 5.63 23.25 0.57
C ARG A 86 6.93 22.54 0.91
N PHE A 87 7.33 22.56 2.18
CA PHE A 87 8.54 21.91 2.65
C PHE A 87 8.51 20.39 2.38
N LEU A 88 7.41 19.71 2.71
CA LEU A 88 7.24 18.28 2.47
C LEU A 88 7.29 17.93 0.98
N LEU A 89 6.61 18.69 0.13
CA LEU A 89 6.62 18.49 -1.33
C LEU A 89 8.01 18.75 -1.92
N THR A 90 8.73 19.77 -1.44
CA THR A 90 10.13 20.00 -1.83
C THR A 90 11.01 18.81 -1.46
N MET A 91 10.86 18.24 -0.25
CA MET A 91 11.63 17.06 0.16
C MET A 91 11.31 15.82 -0.69
N VAL A 92 10.02 15.55 -0.93
CA VAL A 92 9.59 14.41 -1.76
C VAL A 92 10.05 14.57 -3.20
N GLY A 93 10.06 15.79 -3.73
CA GLY A 93 10.54 16.09 -5.08
C GLY A 93 12.06 16.04 -5.27
N SER A 94 12.84 15.90 -4.19
CA SER A 94 14.31 15.89 -4.24
C SER A 94 14.88 14.55 -4.69
N LEU A 95 15.70 14.57 -5.74
CA LEU A 95 16.34 13.37 -6.26
C LEU A 95 17.28 12.71 -5.24
N SER A 96 18.02 13.51 -4.46
CA SER A 96 18.93 13.01 -3.42
C SER A 96 18.18 12.32 -2.28
N ILE A 97 17.04 12.87 -1.85
CA ILE A 97 16.19 12.25 -0.83
C ILE A 97 15.54 10.98 -1.37
N GLN A 98 15.05 11.00 -2.62
CA GLN A 98 14.46 9.84 -3.28
C GLN A 98 15.43 8.64 -3.36
N ARG A 99 16.71 8.90 -3.64
CA ARG A 99 17.76 7.88 -3.79
C ARG A 99 18.43 7.46 -2.48
N THR A 100 18.15 8.13 -1.36
CA THR A 100 18.78 7.80 -0.07
C THR A 100 18.42 6.38 0.35
N GLY A 101 19.42 5.56 0.64
CA GLY A 101 19.24 4.14 1.02
C GLY A 101 18.51 3.96 2.35
N ILE A 102 17.88 2.79 2.52
CA ILE A 102 17.10 2.44 3.72
C ILE A 102 18.03 2.13 4.92
N ASP A 103 19.29 1.78 4.66
CA ASP A 103 20.27 1.33 5.67
C ASP A 103 20.97 2.49 6.44
N ASP A 104 20.62 3.75 6.17
CA ASP A 104 21.10 4.90 6.93
C ASP A 104 20.30 5.02 8.26
N PRO A 105 20.96 5.17 9.44
CA PRO A 105 20.31 5.44 10.72
C PRO A 105 19.29 6.59 10.74
N SER A 106 19.30 7.52 9.77
CA SER A 106 18.22 8.50 9.54
C SER A 106 17.01 7.89 8.80
N GLY A 107 16.69 6.64 9.13
CA GLY A 107 15.98 5.67 8.29
C GLY A 107 14.70 6.21 7.66
N ASN A 108 14.82 6.51 6.36
CA ASN A 108 13.74 6.75 5.42
C ASN A 108 12.96 8.08 5.59
N ILE A 109 13.68 9.20 5.48
CA ILE A 109 13.11 10.57 5.42
C ILE A 109 12.05 10.69 4.31
N PHE A 110 12.22 10.02 3.17
CA PHE A 110 11.25 10.06 2.08
C PHE A 110 9.88 9.51 2.51
N CYS A 111 9.81 8.29 3.04
CA CYS A 111 8.55 7.72 3.51
C CYS A 111 7.99 8.49 4.70
N LYS A 112 8.84 9.06 5.56
CA LYS A 112 8.36 9.97 6.62
C LYS A 112 7.70 11.21 6.03
N ALA A 113 8.30 11.84 5.02
CA ALA A 113 7.73 12.98 4.33
C ALA A 113 6.39 12.62 3.67
N ILE A 114 6.30 11.47 2.98
CA ILE A 114 5.03 10.94 2.44
C ILE A 114 3.98 10.77 3.54
N SER A 115 4.33 10.13 4.66
CA SER A 115 3.42 9.94 5.80
C SER A 115 2.98 11.27 6.45
N ARG A 116 3.85 12.29 6.46
CA ARG A 116 3.48 13.64 6.92
C ARG A 116 2.53 14.33 5.95
N ILE A 117 2.65 14.10 4.64
CA ILE A 117 1.66 14.57 3.64
C ILE A 117 0.32 13.86 3.84
N GLU A 118 0.31 12.55 4.08
CA GLU A 118 -0.92 11.81 4.44
C GLU A 118 -1.59 12.41 5.70
N THR A 119 -0.79 12.75 6.71
CA THR A 119 -1.26 13.38 7.95
C THR A 119 -1.83 14.78 7.69
N PHE A 120 -1.16 15.57 6.84
CA PHE A 120 -1.61 16.92 6.46
C PHE A 120 -3.03 16.89 5.89
N PHE A 121 -3.32 15.94 5.00
CA PHE A 121 -4.64 15.78 4.39
C PHE A 121 -5.64 14.95 5.22
N GLY A 122 -5.25 14.47 6.41
CA GLY A 122 -6.10 13.65 7.27
C GLY A 122 -6.43 12.27 6.67
N LEU A 123 -5.64 11.78 5.71
CA LEU A 123 -5.88 10.50 5.01
C LEU A 123 -5.71 9.29 5.93
N VAL A 124 -4.89 9.41 6.99
CA VAL A 124 -4.74 8.37 8.02
C VAL A 124 -6.06 8.10 8.75
N SER A 125 -6.84 9.16 9.03
CA SER A 125 -8.15 9.04 9.67
C SER A 125 -9.18 8.40 8.74
N VAL A 126 -9.11 8.70 7.43
CA VAL A 126 -9.97 8.10 6.40
C VAL A 126 -9.72 6.59 6.26
N LYS A 127 -8.44 6.15 6.30
CA LYS A 127 -8.07 4.72 6.29
C LYS A 127 -8.62 3.93 7.47
N LEU A 128 -8.95 4.60 8.57
CA LEU A 128 -9.49 4.00 9.80
C LEU A 128 -10.99 4.26 9.99
N GLU A 129 -11.70 4.65 8.92
CA GLU A 129 -13.14 4.99 8.92
C GLU A 129 -13.53 6.14 9.86
N PHE A 130 -12.55 6.92 10.35
CA PHE A 130 -12.82 8.15 11.09
C PHE A 130 -13.19 9.27 10.11
N ARG A 131 -14.18 10.08 10.48
CA ARG A 131 -14.49 11.30 9.71
C ARG A 131 -13.22 12.16 9.62
N PRO A 132 -12.84 12.65 8.43
CA PRO A 132 -11.72 13.56 8.30
C PRO A 132 -11.97 14.79 9.19
N SER A 133 -10.93 15.23 9.90
CA SER A 133 -10.99 16.37 10.82
C SER A 133 -11.28 17.70 10.11
N VAL A 134 -11.09 17.75 8.79
CA VAL A 134 -11.34 18.93 7.95
C VAL A 134 -11.99 18.50 6.62
N PRO A 135 -12.96 19.26 6.07
CA PRO A 135 -13.51 19.00 4.75
C PRO A 135 -12.42 19.09 3.66
N ILE A 136 -12.33 18.08 2.80
CA ILE A 136 -11.37 18.01 1.67
C ILE A 136 -11.48 19.23 0.73
N THR A 137 -12.66 19.87 0.69
CA THR A 137 -13.00 20.99 -0.20
C THR A 137 -12.20 22.27 0.03
N ASP A 138 -11.65 22.50 1.23
CA ASP A 138 -10.92 23.73 1.55
C ASP A 138 -9.44 23.70 1.09
N PHE A 139 -8.98 22.58 0.52
CA PHE A 139 -7.57 22.35 0.16
C PHE A 139 -7.32 22.14 -1.33
N THR A 140 -8.26 22.49 -2.22
CA THR A 140 -8.16 22.19 -3.67
C THR A 140 -6.79 22.49 -4.29
N HIS A 141 -6.18 23.64 -3.98
CA HIS A 141 -4.83 23.96 -4.49
C HIS A 141 -3.70 23.12 -3.88
N HIS A 142 -3.74 22.89 -2.55
CA HIS A 142 -2.76 22.07 -1.83
C HIS A 142 -2.81 20.61 -2.31
N TRP A 143 -4.04 20.11 -2.46
CA TRP A 143 -4.36 18.78 -2.93
C TRP A 143 -3.88 18.55 -4.37
N HIS A 144 -4.17 19.48 -5.28
CA HIS A 144 -3.70 19.39 -6.66
C HIS A 144 -2.18 19.46 -6.78
N ALA A 145 -1.50 20.28 -5.97
CA ALA A 145 -0.04 20.36 -5.98
C ALA A 145 0.61 19.03 -5.56
N ALA A 146 0.08 18.39 -4.52
CA ALA A 146 0.54 17.07 -4.07
C ALA A 146 0.27 15.98 -5.12
N LEU A 147 -0.95 15.93 -5.68
CA LEU A 147 -1.30 15.01 -6.78
C LEU A 147 -0.39 15.19 -8.00
N LYS A 148 -0.12 16.43 -8.41
CA LYS A 148 0.74 16.74 -9.56
C LYS A 148 2.16 16.26 -9.34
N LEU A 149 2.72 16.50 -8.16
CA LEU A 149 4.05 16.01 -7.81
C LEU A 149 4.11 14.49 -7.85
N LEU A 150 3.17 13.81 -7.18
CA LEU A 150 3.11 12.35 -7.13
C LEU A 150 2.94 11.73 -8.51
N TYR A 151 2.06 12.29 -9.34
CA TYR A 151 1.90 11.88 -10.73
C TYR A 151 3.20 12.05 -11.53
N THR A 152 3.86 13.20 -11.39
CA THR A 152 5.13 13.47 -12.09
C THR A 152 6.24 12.51 -11.65
N LEU A 153 6.29 12.15 -10.36
CA LEU A 153 7.22 11.15 -9.86
C LEU A 153 6.92 9.78 -10.45
N LEU A 154 5.69 9.30 -10.32
CA LEU A 154 5.32 7.95 -10.75
C LEU A 154 5.38 7.75 -12.27
N SER A 155 5.13 8.80 -13.05
CA SER A 155 5.29 8.79 -14.52
C SER A 155 6.72 9.04 -14.97
N SER A 156 7.67 9.28 -14.05
CA SER A 156 9.07 9.50 -14.39
C SER A 156 9.82 8.20 -14.62
N ASP A 157 10.53 8.13 -15.74
CA ASP A 157 11.49 7.06 -16.06
C ASP A 157 12.53 6.82 -14.96
N HIS A 158 12.80 7.78 -14.08
CA HIS A 158 13.85 7.67 -13.07
C HIS A 158 13.32 7.07 -11.77
N PHE A 159 12.10 7.45 -11.38
CA PHE A 159 11.52 7.07 -10.10
C PHE A 159 11.11 5.59 -10.07
N GLY A 160 10.68 5.04 -11.20
CA GLY A 160 10.37 3.61 -11.34
C GLY A 160 11.61 2.70 -11.41
N LYS A 161 12.82 3.25 -11.60
CA LYS A 161 14.03 2.42 -11.80
C LYS A 161 14.67 1.98 -10.48
N ARG A 162 15.60 1.02 -10.59
CA ARG A 162 16.37 0.41 -9.48
C ARG A 162 17.12 1.40 -8.58
N GLU A 163 17.29 2.65 -9.02
CA GLU A 163 17.99 3.69 -8.25
C GLU A 163 17.17 4.23 -7.07
N VAL A 164 15.84 4.14 -7.14
CA VAL A 164 14.96 4.55 -6.04
C VAL A 164 14.55 3.30 -5.25
N PRO A 165 14.71 3.27 -3.92
CA PRO A 165 14.27 2.14 -3.11
C PRO A 165 12.80 1.80 -3.34
N VAL A 166 12.48 0.52 -3.49
CA VAL A 166 11.11 0.03 -3.74
C VAL A 166 10.14 0.53 -2.67
N LYS A 167 10.58 0.64 -1.41
CA LYS A 167 9.78 1.20 -0.29
C LYS A 167 9.34 2.64 -0.54
N HIS A 168 10.19 3.47 -1.15
CA HIS A 168 9.86 4.86 -1.51
C HIS A 168 8.83 4.88 -2.64
N GLN A 169 9.05 4.06 -3.68
CA GLN A 169 8.11 3.93 -4.80
C GLN A 169 6.72 3.52 -4.31
N ARG A 170 6.66 2.50 -3.43
CA ARG A 170 5.42 2.02 -2.82
C ARG A 170 4.72 3.09 -1.98
N ALA A 171 5.45 3.80 -1.12
CA ALA A 171 4.84 4.85 -0.29
C ALA A 171 4.24 5.98 -1.15
N ALA A 172 4.93 6.41 -2.20
CA ALA A 172 4.42 7.41 -3.12
C ALA A 172 3.17 6.91 -3.88
N LEU A 173 3.19 5.65 -4.35
CA LEU A 173 2.06 5.04 -5.05
C LEU A 173 0.83 4.88 -4.13
N VAL A 174 1.02 4.45 -2.88
CA VAL A 174 -0.05 4.35 -1.87
C VAL A 174 -0.76 5.68 -1.71
N LEU A 175 0.01 6.75 -1.44
CA LEU A 175 -0.54 8.09 -1.24
C LEU A 175 -1.22 8.60 -2.52
N PHE A 176 -0.61 8.38 -3.69
CA PHE A 176 -1.19 8.78 -4.97
C PHE A 176 -2.56 8.13 -5.19
N LEU A 177 -2.67 6.81 -5.02
CA LEU A 177 -3.94 6.09 -5.18
C LEU A 177 -4.99 6.53 -4.15
N CYS A 178 -4.60 6.77 -2.89
CA CYS A 178 -5.50 7.36 -1.87
C CYS A 178 -6.11 8.68 -2.36
N MET A 179 -5.24 9.56 -2.85
CA MET A 179 -5.64 10.89 -3.27
C MET A 179 -6.52 10.82 -4.52
N VAL A 180 -6.18 10.00 -5.51
CA VAL A 180 -7.01 9.77 -6.70
C VAL A 180 -8.41 9.29 -6.33
N GLU A 181 -8.51 8.27 -5.47
CA GLU A 181 -9.79 7.72 -5.00
C GLU A 181 -10.65 8.80 -4.29
N SER A 182 -10.01 9.66 -3.51
CA SER A 182 -10.67 10.72 -2.74
C SER A 182 -10.95 12.00 -3.56
N THR A 183 -10.63 12.02 -4.85
CA THR A 183 -10.77 13.20 -5.72
C THR A 183 -11.82 12.99 -6.80
N SER A 184 -12.92 13.73 -6.73
CA SER A 184 -13.92 13.76 -7.79
C SER A 184 -14.47 15.18 -7.99
N PRO A 185 -14.39 15.74 -9.22
CA PRO A 185 -13.74 15.21 -10.42
C PRO A 185 -12.20 15.28 -10.32
N LEU A 186 -11.50 14.41 -11.06
CA LEU A 186 -10.04 14.45 -11.16
C LEU A 186 -9.57 15.76 -11.82
N PRO A 187 -8.37 16.27 -11.45
CA PRO A 187 -7.83 17.48 -12.04
C PRO A 187 -7.66 17.35 -13.57
N PRO A 188 -7.85 18.42 -14.35
CA PRO A 188 -7.71 18.41 -15.81
C PRO A 188 -6.44 17.73 -16.36
N PHE A 189 -5.29 17.86 -15.67
CA PHE A 189 -4.03 17.23 -16.11
C PHE A 189 -4.01 15.70 -15.93
N MET A 190 -4.95 15.14 -15.17
CA MET A 190 -5.10 13.71 -14.90
C MET A 190 -6.31 13.10 -15.59
N ALA A 191 -7.33 13.89 -15.91
CA ALA A 191 -8.67 13.42 -16.27
C ALA A 191 -8.74 12.43 -17.46
N ARG A 192 -7.68 12.32 -18.28
CA ARG A 192 -7.62 11.36 -19.40
C ARG A 192 -6.49 10.32 -19.32
N ASP A 193 -5.40 10.62 -18.62
CA ASP A 193 -4.13 9.88 -18.78
C ASP A 193 -3.53 9.36 -17.47
N TRP A 194 -4.24 9.50 -16.35
CA TRP A 194 -3.67 9.12 -15.04
C TRP A 194 -3.47 7.60 -14.85
N CYS A 195 -4.10 6.77 -15.70
CA CYS A 195 -4.02 5.32 -15.66
C CYS A 195 -3.96 4.74 -17.08
N THR A 196 -2.98 5.18 -17.88
CA THR A 196 -2.66 4.51 -19.16
C THR A 196 -2.15 3.09 -18.90
N PRO A 197 -2.25 2.16 -19.86
CA PRO A 197 -1.75 0.79 -19.70
C PRO A 197 -0.27 0.71 -19.27
N ASP A 198 0.58 1.57 -19.84
CA ASP A 198 2.01 1.64 -19.46
C ASP A 198 2.19 2.04 -17.99
N LEU A 199 1.42 3.02 -17.52
CA LEU A 199 1.50 3.49 -16.14
C LEU A 199 0.87 2.48 -15.16
N ALA A 200 -0.21 1.82 -15.55
CA ALA A 200 -0.80 0.71 -14.79
C ALA A 200 0.18 -0.46 -14.64
N ALA A 201 0.90 -0.83 -15.70
CA ALA A 201 1.94 -1.85 -15.65
C ALA A 201 3.08 -1.47 -14.69
N GLU A 202 3.48 -0.19 -14.67
CA GLU A 202 4.45 0.31 -13.70
C GLU A 202 3.94 0.26 -12.26
N PHE A 203 2.67 0.60 -12.01
CA PHE A 203 2.06 0.48 -10.67
C PHE A 203 2.07 -0.95 -10.16
N VAL A 204 1.70 -1.90 -11.02
CA VAL A 204 1.74 -3.34 -10.72
C VAL A 204 3.18 -3.79 -10.46
N ARG A 205 4.15 -3.36 -11.28
CA ARG A 205 5.57 -3.67 -11.03
C ARG A 205 6.01 -3.18 -9.66
N ILE A 206 5.73 -1.92 -9.30
CA ILE A 206 6.07 -1.34 -7.99
C ILE A 206 5.47 -2.16 -6.83
N ALA A 207 4.22 -2.64 -7.00
CA ALA A 207 3.57 -3.47 -5.99
C ALA A 207 4.29 -4.81 -5.79
N PHE A 208 4.73 -5.48 -6.87
CA PHE A 208 5.08 -6.90 -6.83
C PHE A 208 6.56 -7.27 -7.08
N GLU A 209 7.43 -6.37 -7.58
CA GLU A 209 8.76 -6.71 -8.13
C GLU A 209 9.71 -7.50 -7.23
N ASP A 210 9.80 -7.18 -5.93
CA ASP A 210 10.72 -7.84 -4.99
C ASP A 210 10.09 -9.07 -4.29
N GLY A 211 8.83 -9.37 -4.60
CA GLY A 211 8.00 -10.37 -3.95
C GLY A 211 7.78 -10.16 -2.45
N ALA A 212 7.90 -8.94 -1.94
CA ALA A 212 7.58 -8.58 -0.56
C ALA A 212 6.11 -8.87 -0.18
N TRP A 213 5.23 -9.04 -1.17
CA TRP A 213 3.85 -9.49 -0.96
C TRP A 213 3.77 -10.93 -0.41
N ALA A 214 4.75 -11.79 -0.74
CA ALA A 214 4.89 -13.16 -0.25
C ALA A 214 6.31 -13.41 0.27
N PRO A 215 6.71 -12.81 1.40
CA PRO A 215 8.07 -12.92 1.90
C PRO A 215 8.35 -14.36 2.37
N ILE A 216 9.53 -14.89 2.00
CA ILE A 216 9.99 -16.24 2.38
C ILE A 216 10.58 -16.25 3.80
N HIS A 217 11.25 -15.15 4.18
CA HIS A 217 11.79 -14.92 5.51
C HIS A 217 10.96 -13.87 6.25
N ALA A 218 10.93 -13.94 7.59
CA ALA A 218 10.36 -12.89 8.41
C ALA A 218 11.27 -11.65 8.32
N PHE A 219 10.78 -10.58 7.69
CA PHE A 219 11.44 -9.29 7.75
C PHE A 219 10.80 -8.42 8.83
N HIS A 220 11.62 -7.56 9.44
CA HIS A 220 11.22 -6.51 10.38
C HIS A 220 10.53 -5.32 9.68
N ASP A 221 10.49 -5.29 8.35
CA ASP A 221 9.84 -4.24 7.57
C ASP A 221 8.35 -4.53 7.38
N SER A 222 7.52 -3.52 7.63
CA SER A 222 6.07 -3.65 7.72
C SER A 222 5.45 -4.12 6.39
N PRO A 223 4.71 -5.23 6.36
CA PRO A 223 3.96 -5.70 5.19
C PRO A 223 2.80 -4.75 4.78
N ASP A 224 2.55 -3.70 5.56
CA ASP A 224 1.37 -2.83 5.47
C ASP A 224 1.26 -2.11 4.11
N LEU A 225 2.37 -1.61 3.54
CA LEU A 225 2.32 -0.87 2.27
C LEU A 225 1.94 -1.77 1.08
N VAL A 226 2.40 -3.03 1.05
CA VAL A 226 2.11 -3.95 -0.06
C VAL A 226 0.67 -4.42 0.00
N TYR A 227 0.18 -4.68 1.21
CA TYR A 227 -1.24 -4.96 1.44
C TYR A 227 -2.11 -3.80 0.95
N GLU A 228 -1.79 -2.58 1.42
CA GLU A 228 -2.55 -1.38 1.09
C GLU A 228 -2.52 -1.06 -0.42
N LEU A 229 -1.40 -1.31 -1.10
CA LEU A 229 -1.31 -1.20 -2.55
C LEU A 229 -2.17 -2.23 -3.27
N THR A 230 -2.13 -3.48 -2.83
CA THR A 230 -2.87 -4.55 -3.52
C THR A 230 -4.37 -4.33 -3.41
N ASP A 231 -4.83 -3.95 -2.21
CA ASP A 231 -6.22 -3.61 -1.93
C ASP A 231 -6.71 -2.52 -2.90
N ARG A 232 -5.97 -1.40 -2.99
CA ARG A 232 -6.33 -0.31 -3.91
C ARG A 232 -6.27 -0.70 -5.37
N LEU A 233 -5.18 -1.32 -5.82
CA LEU A 233 -4.97 -1.64 -7.23
C LEU A 233 -6.04 -2.59 -7.78
N VAL A 234 -6.49 -3.57 -6.98
CA VAL A 234 -7.40 -4.61 -7.46
C VAL A 234 -8.86 -4.29 -7.16
N ILE A 235 -9.18 -3.68 -6.02
CA ILE A 235 -10.57 -3.43 -5.61
C ILE A 235 -11.07 -2.08 -6.12
N HIS A 236 -10.25 -1.03 -6.00
CA HIS A 236 -10.68 0.34 -6.27
C HIS A 236 -10.40 0.79 -7.71
N PHE A 237 -9.52 0.11 -8.42
CA PHE A 237 -9.09 0.49 -9.77
C PHE A 237 -9.18 -0.65 -10.79
N PRO A 238 -10.39 -0.96 -11.30
CA PRO A 238 -10.60 -2.08 -12.22
C PRO A 238 -9.80 -1.97 -13.54
N LEU A 239 -9.36 -0.75 -13.89
CA LEU A 239 -8.53 -0.49 -15.07
C LEU A 239 -7.12 -1.09 -15.00
N ILE A 240 -6.65 -1.53 -13.82
CA ILE A 240 -5.30 -2.06 -13.60
C ILE A 240 -5.29 -3.60 -13.50
N VAL A 241 -6.48 -4.22 -13.47
CA VAL A 241 -6.63 -5.66 -13.21
C VAL A 241 -6.04 -6.52 -14.33
N ASP A 242 -6.19 -6.10 -15.59
CA ASP A 242 -5.59 -6.83 -16.72
C ASP A 242 -4.06 -6.78 -16.64
N GLU A 243 -3.45 -5.63 -16.36
CA GLU A 243 -2.00 -5.49 -16.17
C GLU A 243 -1.49 -6.31 -14.99
N ALA A 244 -2.28 -6.39 -13.90
CA ALA A 244 -1.97 -7.25 -12.75
C ALA A 244 -1.94 -8.73 -13.13
N PHE A 245 -2.92 -9.20 -13.90
CA PHE A 245 -2.97 -10.58 -14.41
C PHE A 245 -1.85 -10.88 -15.39
N GLU A 246 -1.56 -9.95 -16.30
CA GLU A 246 -0.46 -10.08 -17.24
C GLU A 246 0.88 -10.18 -16.51
N TYR A 247 1.15 -9.27 -15.58
CA TYR A 247 2.35 -9.29 -14.77
C TYR A 247 2.47 -10.59 -13.97
N ALA A 248 1.39 -11.01 -13.29
CA ALA A 248 1.37 -12.23 -12.50
C ALA A 248 1.73 -13.47 -13.33
N THR A 249 1.23 -13.52 -14.57
CA THR A 249 1.49 -14.61 -15.51
C THR A 249 2.91 -14.56 -16.07
N VAL A 250 3.35 -13.40 -16.58
CA VAL A 250 4.65 -13.23 -17.25
C VAL A 250 5.81 -13.36 -16.28
N LYS A 251 5.67 -12.80 -15.07
CA LYS A 251 6.69 -12.87 -14.01
C LYS A 251 6.54 -14.09 -13.12
N ARG A 252 5.52 -14.93 -13.38
CA ARG A 252 5.22 -16.14 -12.62
C ARG A 252 5.19 -15.88 -11.12
N LEU A 253 4.41 -14.85 -10.77
CA LEU A 253 4.37 -14.26 -9.43
C LEU A 253 4.12 -15.31 -8.34
N PHE A 254 3.21 -16.24 -8.58
CA PHE A 254 2.76 -17.25 -7.62
C PHE A 254 3.70 -18.46 -7.50
N ASP A 255 4.74 -18.58 -8.31
CA ASP A 255 5.78 -19.61 -8.13
C ASP A 255 6.45 -19.44 -6.75
N ARG A 256 6.53 -18.19 -6.27
CA ARG A 256 7.00 -17.85 -4.92
C ARG A 256 6.16 -18.46 -3.80
N LEU A 257 4.87 -18.74 -4.03
CA LEU A 257 4.03 -19.44 -3.05
C LEU A 257 4.47 -20.90 -2.91
N VAL A 258 4.82 -21.53 -4.03
CA VAL A 258 5.35 -22.90 -4.05
C VAL A 258 6.65 -22.94 -3.26
N GLU A 259 7.58 -22.02 -3.53
CA GLU A 259 8.83 -21.89 -2.78
C GLU A 259 8.57 -21.69 -1.27
N LYS A 260 7.62 -20.80 -0.94
CA LYS A 260 7.25 -20.52 0.44
C LYS A 260 6.69 -21.75 1.14
N LEU A 261 5.86 -22.57 0.48
CA LEU A 261 5.37 -23.82 1.06
C LEU A 261 6.50 -24.79 1.36
N HIS A 262 7.44 -24.97 0.43
CA HIS A 262 8.62 -25.81 0.64
C HIS A 262 9.48 -25.32 1.81
N TYR A 263 9.72 -24.01 1.89
CA TYR A 263 10.51 -23.40 2.97
C TYR A 263 9.79 -23.45 4.33
N SER A 264 8.47 -23.29 4.32
CA SER A 264 7.62 -23.24 5.52
C SER A 264 7.44 -24.58 6.24
N HIS A 265 7.78 -25.72 5.61
CA HIS A 265 7.76 -27.01 6.29
C HIS A 265 8.61 -27.03 7.57
N ASN A 266 9.59 -26.12 7.69
CA ASN A 266 10.43 -25.96 8.87
C ASN A 266 10.13 -24.71 9.72
N ASN A 267 9.14 -23.87 9.39
CA ASN A 267 8.96 -22.57 10.05
C ASN A 267 7.51 -22.23 10.43
N ARG A 268 7.32 -21.66 11.63
CA ARG A 268 6.02 -21.46 12.32
C ARG A 268 5.13 -20.33 11.77
N LEU A 269 5.47 -19.71 10.63
CA LEU A 269 4.99 -18.37 10.26
C LEU A 269 4.13 -18.30 8.99
N ASN A 270 3.46 -19.41 8.63
CA ASN A 270 2.53 -19.43 7.48
C ASN A 270 1.24 -18.62 7.67
N SER A 271 1.02 -18.02 8.84
CA SER A 271 -0.17 -17.20 9.14
C SER A 271 0.02 -15.71 8.85
N TYR A 272 0.95 -15.33 7.96
CA TYR A 272 1.04 -13.94 7.53
C TYR A 272 -0.27 -13.56 6.81
N TYR A 273 -1.06 -12.69 7.46
CA TYR A 273 -2.34 -12.15 7.01
C TYR A 273 -2.39 -11.66 5.53
N PRO A 274 -1.33 -11.05 4.94
CA PRO A 274 -1.50 -10.43 3.62
C PRO A 274 -1.60 -11.44 2.47
N VAL A 275 -0.98 -12.62 2.54
CA VAL A 275 -0.91 -13.52 1.36
C VAL A 275 -2.30 -14.06 0.96
N PRO A 276 -3.10 -14.66 1.87
CA PRO A 276 -4.44 -15.13 1.50
C PRO A 276 -5.37 -14.00 1.02
N GLN A 277 -5.24 -12.80 1.57
CA GLN A 277 -6.00 -11.61 1.14
C GLN A 277 -5.64 -11.19 -0.29
N VAL A 278 -4.35 -11.10 -0.61
CA VAL A 278 -3.87 -10.81 -1.98
C VAL A 278 -4.44 -11.85 -2.96
N LEU A 279 -4.38 -13.14 -2.61
CA LEU A 279 -4.93 -14.21 -3.45
C LEU A 279 -6.44 -14.08 -3.64
N ASN A 280 -7.17 -13.79 -2.57
CA ASN A 280 -8.60 -13.53 -2.65
C ASN A 280 -8.90 -12.42 -3.66
N MET A 281 -8.20 -11.28 -3.59
CA MET A 281 -8.38 -10.15 -4.52
C MET A 281 -8.15 -10.56 -5.98
N PHE A 282 -7.03 -11.24 -6.28
CA PHE A 282 -6.73 -11.70 -7.66
C PHE A 282 -7.81 -12.66 -8.19
N ILE A 283 -8.32 -13.55 -7.35
CA ILE A 283 -9.31 -14.55 -7.76
C ILE A 283 -10.70 -13.94 -7.91
N THR A 284 -11.11 -13.05 -7.00
CA THR A 284 -12.40 -12.36 -7.11
C THR A 284 -12.43 -11.34 -8.25
N GLY A 285 -11.26 -10.82 -8.66
CA GLY A 285 -11.13 -9.94 -9.83
C GLY A 285 -11.26 -10.65 -11.18
N LEU A 286 -11.20 -12.00 -11.21
CA LEU A 286 -11.36 -12.75 -12.46
C LEU A 286 -12.80 -12.62 -12.98
N PRO A 287 -12.99 -12.35 -14.28
CA PRO A 287 -14.32 -12.19 -14.86
C PRO A 287 -15.11 -13.51 -14.74
N SER A 288 -16.37 -13.41 -14.33
CA SER A 288 -17.27 -14.56 -14.17
C SER A 288 -17.95 -15.01 -15.48
N SER A 289 -17.70 -14.30 -16.60
CA SER A 289 -18.46 -14.45 -17.85
C SER A 289 -17.58 -14.84 -19.04
N LYS A 290 -18.21 -15.41 -20.09
CA LYS A 290 -17.58 -15.94 -21.31
C LYS A 290 -16.82 -14.92 -22.17
N SER A 291 -16.90 -13.62 -21.88
CA SER A 291 -16.11 -12.59 -22.57
C SER A 291 -14.73 -12.43 -21.92
N GLU A 292 -14.04 -13.55 -21.70
CA GLU A 292 -12.73 -13.56 -21.04
C GLU A 292 -11.66 -12.96 -21.98
N SER A 293 -10.99 -11.91 -21.52
CA SER A 293 -9.80 -11.38 -22.19
C SER A 293 -8.74 -12.49 -22.34
N GLN A 294 -7.89 -12.41 -23.37
CA GLN A 294 -6.79 -13.37 -23.53
C GLN A 294 -5.86 -13.36 -22.30
N ILE A 295 -5.72 -12.20 -21.67
CA ILE A 295 -4.95 -12.00 -20.43
C ILE A 295 -5.56 -12.80 -19.28
N SER A 296 -6.86 -12.64 -19.01
CA SER A 296 -7.56 -13.41 -17.98
C SER A 296 -7.47 -14.93 -18.23
N ARG A 297 -7.58 -15.37 -19.48
CA ARG A 297 -7.41 -16.80 -19.85
C ARG A 297 -6.00 -17.31 -19.59
N ASN A 298 -4.97 -16.51 -19.89
CA ASN A 298 -3.59 -16.88 -19.65
C ASN A 298 -3.31 -17.01 -18.15
N PHE A 299 -3.79 -16.05 -17.35
CA PHE A 299 -3.67 -16.06 -15.90
C PHE A 299 -4.42 -17.23 -15.27
N LEU A 300 -5.66 -17.51 -15.72
CA LEU A 300 -6.42 -18.67 -15.26
C LEU A 300 -5.72 -19.99 -15.57
N ARG A 301 -5.08 -20.11 -16.74
CA ARG A 301 -4.26 -21.29 -17.09
C ARG A 301 -3.05 -21.43 -16.17
N TYR A 302 -2.38 -20.32 -15.87
CA TYR A 302 -1.26 -20.28 -14.93
C TYR A 302 -1.69 -20.72 -13.52
N LEU A 303 -2.83 -20.22 -13.03
CA LEU A 303 -3.42 -20.62 -11.74
C LEU A 303 -3.72 -22.12 -11.63
N HIS A 304 -4.05 -22.78 -12.75
CA HIS A 304 -4.39 -24.21 -12.78
C HIS A 304 -3.19 -25.12 -13.05
N GLU A 305 -1.97 -24.58 -13.10
CA GLU A 305 -0.79 -25.43 -13.08
C GLU A 305 -0.72 -26.20 -11.75
N PRO A 306 -0.42 -27.52 -11.72
CA PRO A 306 -0.66 -28.38 -10.56
C PRO A 306 -0.04 -27.89 -9.24
N ASP A 307 1.20 -27.42 -9.27
CA ASP A 307 1.90 -26.93 -8.08
C ASP A 307 1.39 -25.55 -7.63
N ILE A 308 0.98 -24.71 -8.59
CA ILE A 308 0.42 -23.38 -8.33
C ILE A 308 -0.97 -23.50 -7.74
N LEU A 309 -1.83 -24.32 -8.35
CA LEU A 309 -3.18 -24.59 -7.87
C LEU A 309 -3.15 -25.12 -6.44
N PHE A 310 -2.28 -26.09 -6.16
CA PHE A 310 -2.07 -26.60 -4.82
C PHE A 310 -1.64 -25.48 -3.86
N ALA A 311 -0.65 -24.66 -4.26
CA ALA A 311 -0.12 -23.63 -3.39
C ALA A 311 -1.15 -22.56 -3.05
N VAL A 312 -1.85 -22.04 -4.06
CA VAL A 312 -2.93 -21.06 -3.92
C VAL A 312 -4.02 -21.62 -3.00
N CYS A 313 -4.51 -22.83 -3.26
CA CYS A 313 -5.53 -23.45 -2.41
C CYS A 313 -5.06 -23.67 -0.97
N ALA A 314 -3.80 -24.06 -0.75
CA ALA A 314 -3.26 -24.25 0.59
C ALA A 314 -3.26 -22.95 1.40
N PHE A 315 -2.87 -21.82 0.79
CA PHE A 315 -2.93 -20.51 1.45
C PHE A 315 -4.37 -20.02 1.68
N LEU A 316 -5.29 -20.23 0.73
CA LEU A 316 -6.70 -19.83 0.89
C LEU A 316 -7.41 -20.65 1.98
N VAL A 317 -7.19 -21.97 2.03
CA VAL A 317 -7.71 -22.83 3.10
C VAL A 317 -7.12 -22.43 4.45
N GLY A 318 -5.81 -22.19 4.52
CA GLY A 318 -5.15 -21.72 5.74
C GLY A 318 -5.60 -20.33 6.21
N GLY A 319 -6.03 -19.47 5.27
CA GLY A 319 -6.54 -18.13 5.53
C GLY A 319 -8.07 -18.03 5.70
N GLY A 320 -8.82 -19.11 5.47
CA GLY A 320 -10.26 -19.13 5.65
C GLY A 320 -11.11 -18.52 4.51
N PHE A 321 -10.58 -18.41 3.29
CA PHE A 321 -11.26 -17.75 2.16
C PHE A 321 -12.07 -18.74 1.29
N ARG A 322 -13.31 -19.07 1.69
CA ARG A 322 -14.17 -20.04 0.97
C ARG A 322 -14.62 -19.54 -0.39
N GLU A 323 -15.00 -18.28 -0.44
CA GLU A 323 -15.57 -17.66 -1.63
C GLU A 323 -14.56 -17.66 -2.79
N ALA A 324 -13.30 -17.34 -2.52
CA ALA A 324 -12.24 -17.43 -3.53
C ALA A 324 -12.05 -18.87 -4.04
N LEU A 325 -12.10 -19.88 -3.16
CA LEU A 325 -12.00 -21.28 -3.56
C LEU A 325 -13.17 -21.69 -4.48
N HIS A 326 -14.39 -21.29 -4.14
CA HIS A 326 -15.57 -21.53 -4.99
C HIS A 326 -15.47 -20.80 -6.32
N VAL A 327 -14.99 -19.55 -6.35
CA VAL A 327 -14.76 -18.82 -7.60
C VAL A 327 -13.76 -19.57 -8.47
N LEU A 328 -12.63 -20.01 -7.92
CA LEU A 328 -11.61 -20.75 -8.65
C LEU A 328 -12.17 -22.06 -9.23
N ALA A 329 -12.89 -22.84 -8.41
CA ALA A 329 -13.57 -24.06 -8.83
C ALA A 329 -14.64 -23.81 -9.91
N ARG A 330 -15.37 -22.69 -9.82
CA ARG A 330 -16.38 -22.28 -10.81
C ARG A 330 -15.78 -21.77 -12.12
N LEU A 331 -14.52 -21.36 -12.15
CA LEU A 331 -13.89 -20.95 -13.41
C LEU A 331 -13.44 -22.17 -14.24
N ARG A 332 -13.05 -23.28 -13.58
CA ARG A 332 -12.57 -24.51 -14.25
C ARG A 332 -12.94 -25.78 -13.45
N PRO A 333 -14.20 -26.21 -13.42
CA PRO A 333 -14.64 -27.37 -12.60
C PRO A 333 -14.00 -28.69 -12.99
N ASN A 334 -13.88 -28.89 -14.30
CA ASN A 334 -13.48 -30.16 -14.89
C ASN A 334 -11.97 -30.19 -15.15
N ASP A 335 -11.21 -29.31 -14.50
CA ASP A 335 -9.76 -29.29 -14.65
C ASP A 335 -9.13 -30.55 -14.03
N PRO A 336 -8.28 -31.29 -14.77
CA PRO A 336 -7.65 -32.51 -14.26
C PRO A 336 -6.69 -32.26 -13.09
N ALA A 337 -6.31 -31.01 -12.78
CA ALA A 337 -5.48 -30.69 -11.63
C ALA A 337 -6.24 -30.80 -10.29
N TRP A 338 -7.58 -30.73 -10.28
CA TRP A 338 -8.38 -30.73 -9.04
C TRP A 338 -8.22 -31.98 -8.18
N PRO A 339 -8.31 -33.23 -8.70
CA PRO A 339 -8.14 -34.42 -7.88
C PRO A 339 -6.78 -34.47 -7.18
N VAL A 340 -5.71 -34.09 -7.89
CA VAL A 340 -4.34 -34.06 -7.35
C VAL A 340 -4.22 -32.97 -6.29
N CYS A 341 -4.77 -31.78 -6.54
CA CYS A 341 -4.79 -30.67 -5.59
C CYS A 341 -5.52 -31.07 -4.30
N LEU A 342 -6.74 -31.61 -4.40
CA LEU A 342 -7.53 -32.05 -3.24
C LEU A 342 -6.82 -33.12 -2.42
N GLN A 343 -6.17 -34.09 -3.07
CA GLN A 343 -5.36 -35.09 -2.38
C GLN A 343 -4.22 -34.43 -1.60
N ARG A 344 -3.44 -33.56 -2.25
CA ARG A 344 -2.31 -32.86 -1.61
C ARG A 344 -2.77 -31.97 -0.47
N LEU A 345 -3.93 -31.30 -0.57
CA LEU A 345 -4.49 -30.48 0.51
C LEU A 345 -4.88 -31.31 1.73
N ARG A 346 -5.46 -32.51 1.53
CA ARG A 346 -5.79 -33.44 2.62
C ARG A 346 -4.54 -33.95 3.36
N GLU A 347 -3.46 -34.13 2.62
CA GLU A 347 -2.17 -34.57 3.15
C GLU A 347 -1.32 -33.41 3.73
N TYR A 348 -1.69 -32.16 3.44
CA TYR A 348 -0.94 -30.98 3.86
C TYR A 348 -1.11 -30.70 5.36
N VAL A 349 0.01 -30.47 6.05
CA VAL A 349 0.03 -30.16 7.48
C VAL A 349 -0.06 -28.65 7.69
N TYR A 350 -1.26 -28.16 7.97
CA TYR A 350 -1.51 -26.76 8.30
C TYR A 350 -0.94 -26.41 9.69
N ARG A 351 -0.05 -25.40 9.78
CA ARG A 351 0.57 -24.90 11.02
C ARG A 351 0.45 -23.36 11.10
N PRO A 352 0.35 -22.74 12.31
CA PRO A 352 0.67 -23.30 13.61
C PRO A 352 -0.54 -23.81 14.41
N ALA A 353 -0.29 -24.83 15.24
CA ALA A 353 -1.16 -25.33 16.31
C ALA A 353 -1.36 -24.31 17.47
N GLY A 354 -1.40 -23.01 17.17
CA GLY A 354 -1.39 -21.92 18.15
C GLY A 354 -2.19 -20.68 17.74
N VAL A 355 -2.89 -20.69 16.60
CA VAL A 355 -4.02 -19.78 16.41
C VAL A 355 -5.20 -20.41 17.16
N PRO A 356 -5.86 -19.71 18.10
CA PRO A 356 -6.96 -20.29 18.86
C PRO A 356 -8.09 -20.69 17.90
N ASN A 357 -8.29 -22.00 17.67
CA ASN A 357 -9.52 -22.62 17.13
C ASN A 357 -10.23 -21.97 15.91
N GLY A 358 -9.51 -21.43 14.91
CA GLY A 358 -10.14 -20.52 13.92
C GLY A 358 -10.86 -21.13 12.71
N TYR A 359 -10.31 -22.14 12.03
CA TYR A 359 -10.84 -22.57 10.73
C TYR A 359 -11.05 -24.08 10.67
N ASP A 360 -12.29 -24.50 10.41
CA ASP A 360 -12.69 -25.88 10.17
C ASP A 360 -12.13 -26.39 8.84
N ILE A 361 -10.81 -26.64 8.78
CA ILE A 361 -10.12 -27.13 7.58
C ILE A 361 -10.81 -28.37 7.00
N PRO A 362 -11.19 -29.40 7.80
CA PRO A 362 -11.98 -30.51 7.30
C PRO A 362 -13.28 -30.06 6.61
N GLY A 363 -14.02 -29.13 7.20
CA GLY A 363 -15.22 -28.55 6.59
C GLY A 363 -14.96 -27.67 5.37
N PHE A 364 -13.80 -27.01 5.26
CA PHE A 364 -13.37 -26.30 4.04
C PHE A 364 -13.12 -27.29 2.90
N LEU A 365 -12.39 -28.37 3.17
CA LEU A 365 -12.09 -29.39 2.17
C LEU A 365 -13.33 -30.18 1.77
N ALA A 366 -14.24 -30.48 2.71
CA ALA A 366 -15.50 -31.14 2.44
C ALA A 366 -16.41 -30.28 1.55
N ASP A 367 -16.54 -28.99 1.86
CA ASP A 367 -17.30 -28.02 1.08
C ASP A 367 -16.75 -27.85 -0.34
N LEU A 368 -15.43 -27.68 -0.50
CA LEU A 368 -14.80 -27.60 -1.81
C LEU A 368 -14.97 -28.90 -2.62
N THR A 369 -14.82 -30.06 -1.98
CA THR A 369 -15.05 -31.37 -2.61
C THR A 369 -16.50 -31.49 -3.09
N ALA A 370 -17.46 -31.16 -2.23
CA ALA A 370 -18.89 -31.19 -2.56
C ALA A 370 -19.23 -30.20 -3.69
N PHE A 371 -18.60 -29.02 -3.74
CA PHE A 371 -18.80 -28.05 -4.81
C PHE A 371 -18.33 -28.59 -6.18
N LEU A 372 -17.16 -29.25 -6.20
CA LEU A 372 -16.58 -29.84 -7.42
C LEU A 372 -17.35 -31.09 -7.89
N GLU A 373 -17.79 -31.94 -6.96
CA GLU A 373 -18.54 -33.19 -7.26
C GLU A 373 -20.02 -32.95 -7.54
N GLY A 374 -20.66 -32.01 -6.84
CA GLY A 374 -22.11 -31.79 -6.82
C GLY A 374 -22.66 -30.96 -7.97
N GLY A 375 -21.81 -30.47 -8.88
CA GLY A 375 -22.26 -29.75 -10.07
C GLY A 375 -23.07 -28.48 -9.75
N GLY A 376 -22.60 -27.62 -8.85
CA GLY A 376 -23.18 -26.32 -8.48
C GLY A 376 -23.26 -25.26 -9.61
N TRP A 377 -23.56 -25.70 -10.84
CA TRP A 377 -23.68 -24.90 -12.07
C TRP A 377 -25.09 -24.35 -12.28
N THR A 378 -26.05 -24.68 -11.41
CA THR A 378 -27.46 -24.33 -11.60
C THR A 378 -27.93 -23.29 -10.58
N MET A 379 -28.23 -22.10 -11.14
CA MET A 379 -29.03 -21.00 -10.60
C MET A 379 -28.45 -20.11 -9.49
N VAL A 380 -27.90 -18.96 -9.90
CA VAL A 380 -28.44 -17.66 -9.47
C VAL A 380 -28.44 -16.72 -10.70
N LEU A 381 -29.54 -16.77 -11.45
CA LEU A 381 -30.01 -15.67 -12.30
C LEU A 381 -31.44 -15.42 -11.83
N LEU A 382 -31.62 -14.39 -11.02
CA LEU A 382 -32.83 -13.57 -10.97
C LEU A 382 -32.42 -12.14 -10.68
#